data_AF-A0A2V8RQ62-F1
#
_entry.id   AF-A0A2V8RQ62-F1
#
_cell.length_a   1.000
_cell.length_b   1.000
_cell.length_c   1.000
_cell.angle_alpha   90.00
_cell.angle_beta   90.00
_cell.angle_gamma   90.00
#
_symmetry.space_group_name_H-M   'P 1'
#
loop_
_entity.id
_entity.type
_entity.pdbx_description
1 polymer ?
#
loop_
_entity_poly.entity_id
_entity_poly.type
_entity_poly.pdbx_seq_one_letter_code
_entity_poly.pdbx_strand_id
1 'polypeptide(L)'
;MNAGFDKKKFKCKFDYCVGRAKDLSDPSLQATTVNYKRKLSAAMKAVSGQDIGRIPSAKGYFVTRKYDGEFALVFFDGENIVALHPSGTVRSGLPCLDEAARLMKKAKVKSCILAGEYYLADSVAEARALEQVLGALRSPSSKKELERINFAVFDLVELDGKPVTAAAKVFSTLDKWFGKNKRIHTVEYKEVNKNESILELYLDWVINEGAEGLVVRHDKAGYYKVKVRHNLDVAVIGFSEGIEERKGMLHDLLVGVVRPDGTFQELTRVGGGFKDAERKKFVTDLKKLIVPSEYIAVNNDYVAYEMIKPGPVIEISCLDMIAERSKGGPVNRMVLEWTGKEYRALSRMPLVSVISPQFIRLRDDKEAGIEETSIHQVTDQANVADASKSADTSKRKPSKLLDRVVYTKVMKENLMVRKLLLWKTNKEDTSEFPAFVVYLTDFSPNRKTPLERDIKVASSEKTARVLFKEIAEKNFVGGWEKVK
;
A
#
# COMPACT_ATOMS: atom_id res chain seq x y z
N MET A 1 14.88 20.85 12.59
CA MET A 1 13.76 19.98 13.02
C MET A 1 13.10 20.62 14.24
N ASN A 2 11.78 20.74 14.25
CA ASN A 2 10.99 21.23 15.39
C ASN A 2 9.79 20.28 15.60
N ALA A 3 9.79 19.56 16.72
CA ALA A 3 8.77 18.58 17.08
C ALA A 3 7.60 19.19 17.89
N GLY A 4 7.59 20.50 18.10
CA GLY A 4 6.52 21.22 18.78
C GLY A 4 5.21 21.24 18.00
N PHE A 5 4.09 21.34 18.71
CA PHE A 5 2.76 21.41 18.12
C PHE A 5 1.78 22.16 19.03
N ASP A 6 0.73 22.72 18.43
CA ASP A 6 -0.38 23.31 19.17
C ASP A 6 -1.36 22.22 19.62
N LYS A 7 -1.38 21.93 20.93
CA LYS A 7 -2.28 20.94 21.54
C LYS A 7 -3.75 21.20 21.21
N LYS A 8 -4.17 22.46 20.99
CA LYS A 8 -5.58 22.79 20.64
C LYS A 8 -6.01 22.24 19.29
N LYS A 9 -5.07 21.94 18.39
CA LYS A 9 -5.33 21.33 17.08
C LYS A 9 -5.36 19.80 17.13
N PHE A 10 -5.01 19.21 18.27
CA PHE A 10 -4.93 17.77 18.47
C PHE A 10 -6.13 17.28 19.29
N LYS A 11 -6.53 16.02 19.05
CA LYS A 11 -7.49 15.32 19.90
C LYS A 11 -6.71 14.66 21.03
N CYS A 12 -6.91 15.12 22.26
CA CYS A 12 -6.21 14.60 23.42
C CYS A 12 -7.16 13.87 24.38
N LYS A 13 -6.76 12.68 24.83
CA LYS A 13 -7.46 11.87 25.82
C LYS A 13 -6.42 11.08 26.62
N PHE A 14 -6.51 11.07 27.95
CA PHE A 14 -5.57 10.36 28.84
C PHE A 14 -4.09 10.78 28.67
N ASP A 15 -3.83 12.09 28.55
CA ASP A 15 -2.50 12.67 28.27
C ASP A 15 -1.92 12.34 26.89
N TYR A 16 -2.59 11.48 26.11
CA TYR A 16 -2.23 11.10 24.75
C TYR A 16 -2.95 11.98 23.73
N CYS A 17 -2.19 12.55 22.79
CA CYS A 17 -2.69 13.45 21.76
C CYS A 17 -2.46 12.88 20.35
N VAL A 18 -3.50 12.94 19.53
CA VAL A 18 -3.47 12.54 18.11
C VAL A 18 -3.85 13.72 17.22
N GLY A 19 -3.02 13.97 16.21
CA GLY A 19 -3.21 15.07 15.26
C GLY A 19 -2.72 14.72 13.87
N ARG A 20 -2.55 15.75 13.03
CA ARG A 20 -2.07 15.63 11.66
C ARG A 20 -0.77 16.40 11.48
N ALA A 21 0.09 15.93 10.59
CA ALA A 21 1.41 16.52 10.37
C ALA A 21 1.35 17.99 9.93
N LYS A 22 0.30 18.40 9.23
CA LYS A 22 0.06 19.81 8.86
C LYS A 22 -0.11 20.75 10.07
N ASP A 23 -0.40 20.19 11.25
CA ASP A 23 -0.64 20.92 12.50
C ASP A 23 0.60 20.93 13.42
N LEU A 24 1.72 20.33 12.97
CA LEU A 24 3.03 20.46 13.61
C LEU A 24 3.67 21.83 13.29
N SER A 25 4.60 22.25 14.14
CA SER A 25 5.44 23.43 13.87
C SER A 25 6.36 23.23 12.67
N ASP A 26 6.75 21.97 12.39
CA ASP A 26 7.47 21.56 11.19
C ASP A 26 6.68 20.49 10.43
N PRO A 27 5.81 20.85 9.47
CA PRO A 27 5.06 19.89 8.66
C PRO A 27 5.95 19.02 7.75
N SER A 28 7.21 19.42 7.50
CA SER A 28 8.12 18.70 6.60
C SER A 28 8.52 17.32 7.15
N LEU A 29 8.35 17.09 8.45
CA LEU A 29 8.62 15.80 9.11
C LEU A 29 7.78 14.65 8.51
N GLN A 30 6.61 14.93 7.94
CA GLN A 30 5.86 13.92 7.19
C GLN A 30 6.61 13.45 5.94
N ALA A 31 7.21 14.38 5.18
CA ALA A 31 7.98 14.04 3.99
C ALA A 31 9.20 13.19 4.36
N THR A 32 9.88 13.50 5.47
CA THR A 32 10.96 12.68 6.03
C THR A 32 10.48 11.26 6.34
N THR A 33 9.33 11.13 7.02
CA THR A 33 8.72 9.84 7.37
C THR A 33 8.39 8.99 6.14
N VAL A 34 7.73 9.58 5.14
CA VAL A 34 7.39 8.91 3.87
C VAL A 34 8.66 8.50 3.11
N ASN A 35 9.65 9.40 3.04
CA ASN A 35 10.90 9.12 2.33
C ASN A 35 11.68 7.98 2.98
N TYR A 36 11.76 7.95 4.31
CA TYR A 36 12.39 6.86 5.04
C TYR A 36 11.69 5.53 4.78
N LYS A 37 10.36 5.46 4.98
CA LYS A 37 9.61 4.21 4.77
C LYS A 37 9.73 3.70 3.34
N ARG A 38 9.73 4.59 2.35
CA ARG A 38 9.97 4.25 0.93
C ARG A 38 11.36 3.69 0.71
N LYS A 39 12.42 4.33 1.26
CA LYS A 39 13.81 3.85 1.15
C LYS A 39 13.98 2.48 1.81
N LEU A 40 13.45 2.31 3.02
CA LEU A 40 13.49 1.05 3.76
C LEU A 40 12.82 -0.08 2.97
N SER A 41 11.61 0.17 2.45
CA SER A 41 10.85 -0.81 1.67
C SER A 41 11.54 -1.18 0.36
N ALA A 42 12.19 -0.22 -0.31
CA ALA A 42 12.91 -0.45 -1.56
C ALA A 42 14.24 -1.20 -1.36
N ALA A 43 14.87 -1.07 -0.19
CA ALA A 43 16.14 -1.72 0.12
C ALA A 43 15.97 -3.21 0.51
N MET A 44 14.82 -3.59 1.06
CA MET A 44 14.56 -4.94 1.56
C MET A 44 14.20 -5.92 0.45
N LYS A 45 14.98 -6.99 0.33
CA LYS A 45 14.67 -8.14 -0.52
C LYS A 45 13.88 -9.18 0.27
N ALA A 46 12.76 -9.64 -0.28
CA ALA A 46 11.94 -10.66 0.37
C ALA A 46 12.53 -12.06 0.11
N VAL A 47 12.70 -12.85 1.16
CA VAL A 47 13.25 -14.22 1.13
C VAL A 47 12.35 -15.14 1.95
N SER A 48 12.14 -16.38 1.51
CA SER A 48 11.44 -17.39 2.31
C SER A 48 12.41 -18.08 3.29
N GLY A 49 11.90 -18.72 4.35
CA GLY A 49 12.75 -19.54 5.23
C GLY A 49 13.56 -20.61 4.47
N GLN A 50 12.99 -21.20 3.42
CA GLN A 50 13.66 -22.20 2.57
C GLN A 50 14.76 -21.60 1.69
N ASP A 51 14.67 -20.30 1.40
CA ASP A 51 15.59 -19.58 0.52
C ASP A 51 16.68 -18.80 1.29
N ILE A 52 16.82 -18.99 2.61
CA ILE A 52 17.85 -18.31 3.42
C ILE A 52 19.26 -18.56 2.86
N GLY A 53 19.52 -19.74 2.25
CA GLY A 53 20.78 -20.04 1.58
C GLY A 53 21.10 -19.13 0.38
N ARG A 54 20.12 -18.39 -0.16
CA ARG A 54 20.31 -17.40 -1.23
C ARG A 54 20.77 -16.03 -0.72
N ILE A 55 20.75 -15.80 0.59
CA ILE A 55 21.36 -14.60 1.18
C ILE A 55 22.88 -14.72 0.99
N PRO A 56 23.59 -13.69 0.48
CA PRO A 56 25.04 -13.76 0.29
C PRO A 56 25.77 -14.09 1.59
N SER A 57 26.75 -14.98 1.54
CA SER A 57 27.57 -15.30 2.71
C SER A 57 28.37 -14.07 3.14
N ALA A 58 28.18 -13.63 4.38
CA ALA A 58 28.91 -12.52 4.98
C ALA A 58 28.95 -12.66 6.50
N LYS A 59 29.91 -11.95 7.13
CA LYS A 59 30.02 -11.82 8.59
C LYS A 59 29.36 -10.53 9.06
N GLY A 60 28.95 -10.46 10.33
CA GLY A 60 28.38 -9.25 10.93
C GLY A 60 26.96 -8.91 10.46
N TYR A 61 26.13 -9.92 10.19
CA TYR A 61 24.70 -9.71 9.96
C TYR A 61 24.00 -9.35 11.26
N PHE A 62 23.22 -8.27 11.26
CA PHE A 62 22.30 -7.95 12.34
C PHE A 62 20.92 -8.53 11.98
N VAL A 63 20.53 -9.60 12.70
CA VAL A 63 19.25 -10.26 12.53
C VAL A 63 18.31 -9.78 13.62
N THR A 64 17.22 -9.13 13.23
CA THR A 64 16.21 -8.59 14.16
C THR A 64 14.91 -9.36 14.04
N ARG A 65 14.21 -9.55 15.16
CA ARG A 65 12.84 -10.06 15.18
C ARG A 65 11.90 -9.04 14.55
N LYS A 66 11.01 -9.49 13.68
CA LYS A 66 9.95 -8.63 13.11
C LYS A 66 8.74 -8.62 14.04
N TYR A 67 8.45 -7.47 14.62
CA TYR A 67 7.24 -7.22 15.40
C TYR A 67 6.08 -6.89 14.45
N ASP A 68 4.89 -7.42 14.77
CA ASP A 68 3.65 -7.15 14.04
C ASP A 68 2.89 -6.00 14.71
N GLY A 69 2.87 -4.85 14.05
CA GLY A 69 2.55 -3.59 14.71
C GLY A 69 2.44 -2.39 13.77
N GLU A 70 2.41 -1.18 14.34
CA GLU A 70 2.34 0.04 13.55
C GLU A 70 3.70 0.76 13.51
N PHE A 71 4.27 0.83 12.31
CA PHE A 71 5.49 1.58 12.03
C PHE A 71 5.35 3.08 12.38
N ALA A 72 6.37 3.65 13.02
CA ALA A 72 6.49 5.09 13.19
C ALA A 72 7.93 5.58 13.11
N LEU A 73 8.10 6.83 12.67
CA LEU A 73 9.30 7.61 12.99
C LEU A 73 9.06 8.48 14.21
N VAL A 74 9.97 8.40 15.18
CA VAL A 74 9.97 9.26 16.37
C VAL A 74 10.98 10.38 16.17
N PHE A 75 10.53 11.61 16.39
CA PHE A 75 11.33 12.83 16.30
C PHE A 75 11.47 13.43 17.69
N PHE A 76 12.70 13.68 18.10
CA PHE A 76 13.03 14.33 19.37
C PHE A 76 13.95 15.53 19.10
N ASP A 77 13.57 16.72 19.55
CA ASP A 77 14.31 17.97 19.30
C ASP A 77 15.04 18.54 20.54
N GLY A 78 15.22 17.70 21.57
CA GLY A 78 15.81 18.11 22.85
C GLY A 78 14.76 18.49 23.89
N GLU A 79 13.60 18.97 23.44
CA GLU A 79 12.51 19.44 24.31
C GLU A 79 11.25 18.59 24.15
N ASN A 80 10.78 18.46 22.91
CA ASN A 80 9.55 17.81 22.47
C ASN A 80 9.83 16.46 21.82
N ILE A 81 8.85 15.55 21.94
CA ILE A 81 8.86 14.26 21.25
C ILE A 81 7.51 14.00 20.58
N VAL A 82 7.57 13.59 19.31
CA VAL A 82 6.39 13.17 18.54
C VAL A 82 6.72 11.95 17.68
N ALA A 83 5.74 11.08 17.48
CA ALA A 83 5.80 10.00 16.53
C ALA A 83 4.92 10.29 15.31
N LEU A 84 5.43 10.05 14.11
CA LEU A 84 4.70 10.21 12.86
C LEU A 84 4.57 8.87 12.14
N HIS A 85 3.36 8.61 11.68
CA HIS A 85 3.06 7.59 10.68
C HIS A 85 3.15 8.21 9.26
N PRO A 86 3.55 7.46 8.21
CA PRO A 86 3.60 7.97 6.83
C PRO A 86 2.31 8.64 6.32
N SER A 87 1.15 8.18 6.81
CA SER A 87 -0.17 8.77 6.50
C SER A 87 -0.36 10.21 7.02
N GLY A 88 0.59 10.72 7.81
CA GLY A 88 0.57 12.03 8.44
C GLY A 88 -0.11 12.06 9.79
N THR A 89 -0.45 10.91 10.37
CA THR A 89 -0.92 10.84 11.77
C THR A 89 0.24 11.13 12.70
N VAL A 90 0.04 12.06 13.64
CA VAL A 90 1.01 12.47 14.66
C VAL A 90 0.52 12.00 16.03
N ARG A 91 1.43 11.47 16.84
CA ARG A 91 1.17 10.96 18.19
C ARG A 91 2.15 11.57 19.19
N SER A 92 1.64 11.97 20.35
CA SER A 92 2.44 12.46 21.48
C SER A 92 1.79 12.06 22.81
N GLY A 93 2.57 11.97 23.89
CA GLY A 93 2.07 11.59 25.23
C GLY A 93 1.79 10.09 25.41
N LEU A 94 2.37 9.23 24.55
CA LEU A 94 2.38 7.79 24.83
C LEU A 94 3.44 7.49 25.90
N PRO A 95 3.16 6.60 26.87
CA PRO A 95 4.11 6.25 27.93
C PRO A 95 5.50 5.80 27.41
N CYS A 96 5.56 5.08 26.28
CA CYS A 96 6.83 4.70 25.65
C CYS A 96 7.60 5.89 25.06
N LEU A 97 6.91 6.92 24.55
CA LEU A 97 7.54 8.16 24.06
C LEU A 97 8.04 9.02 25.22
N ASP A 98 7.28 9.10 26.31
CA ASP A 98 7.70 9.84 27.51
C ASP A 98 8.95 9.20 28.13
N GLU A 99 8.99 7.86 28.18
CA GLU A 99 10.18 7.11 28.58
C GLU A 99 11.37 7.41 27.66
N ALA A 100 11.15 7.41 26.33
CA ALA A 100 12.18 7.74 25.35
C ALA A 100 12.77 9.14 25.57
N ALA A 101 11.91 10.16 25.71
CA ALA A 101 12.34 11.54 25.91
C ALA A 101 13.18 11.69 27.19
N ARG A 102 12.78 11.04 28.29
CA ARG A 102 13.55 11.04 29.54
C ARG A 102 14.94 10.42 29.37
N LEU A 103 15.02 9.28 28.68
CA LEU A 103 16.29 8.58 28.44
C LEU A 103 17.23 9.40 27.54
N MET A 104 16.70 10.00 26.48
CA MET A 104 17.47 10.84 25.55
C MET A 104 17.95 12.14 26.20
N LYS A 105 17.13 12.77 27.04
CA LYS A 105 17.54 13.92 27.88
C LYS A 105 18.68 13.53 28.83
N LYS A 106 18.58 12.37 29.50
CA LYS A 106 19.66 11.85 30.35
C LYS A 106 20.94 11.60 29.56
N ALA A 107 20.83 11.16 28.32
CA ALA A 107 21.94 10.97 27.40
C ALA A 107 22.46 12.27 26.73
N LYS A 108 21.88 13.43 27.07
CA LYS A 108 22.22 14.75 26.50
C LYS A 108 22.10 14.82 24.98
N VAL A 109 21.18 14.07 24.40
CA VAL A 109 20.85 14.13 22.97
C VAL A 109 20.20 15.48 22.68
N LYS A 110 20.70 16.20 21.66
CA LYS A 110 20.12 17.48 21.22
C LYS A 110 18.99 17.24 20.23
N SER A 111 19.16 16.29 19.32
CA SER A 111 18.10 15.85 18.43
C SER A 111 18.31 14.42 17.95
N CYS A 112 17.23 13.71 17.65
CA CYS A 112 17.33 12.44 16.93
C CYS A 112 16.06 12.09 16.15
N ILE A 113 16.24 11.15 15.22
CA ILE A 113 15.17 10.50 14.47
C ILE A 113 15.33 8.99 14.66
N LEU A 114 14.34 8.34 15.26
CA LEU A 114 14.30 6.89 15.49
C LEU A 114 13.25 6.26 14.58
N ALA A 115 13.51 5.04 14.11
CA ALA A 115 12.51 4.21 13.45
C ALA A 115 12.19 2.99 14.32
N GLY A 116 10.92 2.69 14.46
CA GLY A 116 10.45 1.57 15.25
C GLY A 116 9.03 1.16 14.96
N GLU A 117 8.58 0.14 15.67
CA GLU A 117 7.25 -0.45 15.55
C GLU A 117 6.53 -0.37 16.90
N TYR A 118 5.30 0.15 16.91
CA TYR A 118 4.40 0.00 18.05
C TYR A 118 3.87 -1.42 18.12
N TYR A 119 3.91 -2.07 19.28
CA TYR A 119 3.36 -3.40 19.47
C TYR A 119 2.77 -3.57 20.88
N LEU A 120 1.96 -4.60 21.09
CA LEU A 120 1.46 -4.98 22.40
C LEU A 120 2.25 -6.21 22.89
N ALA A 121 2.81 -6.15 24.09
CA ALA A 121 3.60 -7.28 24.61
C ALA A 121 2.74 -8.49 24.99
N ASP A 122 1.46 -8.25 25.24
CA ASP A 122 0.44 -9.24 25.58
C ASP A 122 -0.48 -9.58 24.40
N SER A 123 -0.19 -9.08 23.18
CA SER A 123 -0.92 -9.57 22.01
C SER A 123 -0.67 -11.06 21.89
N VAL A 124 -1.74 -11.84 21.93
CA VAL A 124 -1.70 -13.27 21.64
C VAL A 124 -1.05 -13.44 20.26
N ALA A 125 -0.30 -14.52 20.06
CA ALA A 125 0.17 -14.98 18.75
C ALA A 125 -1.01 -15.43 17.87
N GLU A 126 -2.01 -14.56 17.73
CA GLU A 126 -3.20 -14.71 16.90
C GLU A 126 -3.09 -13.76 15.71
N ALA A 127 -3.80 -14.10 14.64
CA ALA A 127 -3.81 -13.47 13.32
C ALA A 127 -4.15 -11.95 13.26
N ARG A 128 -4.25 -11.25 14.39
CA ARG A 128 -4.78 -9.87 14.49
C ARG A 128 -3.99 -8.94 15.41
N ALA A 129 -2.72 -9.22 15.70
CA ALA A 129 -1.89 -8.37 16.57
C ALA A 129 -1.85 -6.90 16.08
N LEU A 130 -1.66 -6.68 14.76
CA LEU A 130 -1.75 -5.35 14.15
C LEU A 130 -3.09 -4.64 14.44
N GLU A 131 -4.22 -5.34 14.30
CA GLU A 131 -5.53 -4.74 14.54
C GLU A 131 -5.70 -4.29 15.99
N GLN A 132 -5.20 -5.08 16.95
CA GLN A 132 -5.23 -4.73 18.36
C GLN A 132 -4.37 -3.49 18.65
N VAL A 133 -3.16 -3.42 18.07
CA VAL A 133 -2.28 -2.24 18.17
C VAL A 133 -2.97 -1.00 17.60
N LEU A 134 -3.56 -1.12 16.42
CA LEU A 134 -4.27 -0.01 15.77
C LEU A 134 -5.50 0.43 16.58
N GLY A 135 -6.24 -0.50 17.18
CA GLY A 135 -7.35 -0.22 18.08
C GLY A 135 -6.90 0.62 19.27
N ALA A 136 -5.86 0.17 19.97
CA ALA A 136 -5.30 0.85 21.14
C ALA A 136 -4.75 2.25 20.80
N LEU A 137 -4.10 2.41 19.64
CA LEU A 137 -3.56 3.69 19.18
C LEU A 137 -4.64 4.67 18.69
N ARG A 138 -5.72 4.18 18.06
CA ARG A 138 -6.72 5.06 17.42
C ARG A 138 -7.85 5.43 18.36
N SER A 139 -8.27 4.50 19.21
CA SER A 139 -9.46 4.63 20.05
C SER A 139 -9.24 4.05 21.45
N PRO A 140 -8.28 4.57 22.24
CA PRO A 140 -8.01 4.06 23.58
C PRO A 140 -9.22 4.23 24.50
N SER A 141 -9.57 3.15 25.19
CA SER A 141 -10.61 3.04 26.20
C SER A 141 -10.17 3.61 27.56
N SER A 142 -8.87 3.51 27.89
CA SER A 142 -8.33 3.95 29.18
C SER A 142 -6.83 4.30 29.12
N LYS A 143 -6.32 4.98 30.16
CA LYS A 143 -4.88 5.20 30.35
C LYS A 143 -4.10 3.88 30.46
N LYS A 144 -4.68 2.88 31.15
CA LYS A 144 -4.08 1.55 31.31
C LYS A 144 -3.89 0.84 29.95
N GLU A 145 -4.76 1.08 28.98
CA GLU A 145 -4.60 0.52 27.64
C GLU A 145 -3.40 1.13 26.90
N LEU A 146 -3.22 2.44 26.99
CA LEU A 146 -2.04 3.12 26.43
C LEU A 146 -0.74 2.63 27.04
N GLU A 147 -0.79 2.19 28.31
CA GLU A 147 0.36 1.63 28.99
C GLU A 147 0.80 0.25 28.48
N ARG A 148 -0.06 -0.47 27.76
CA ARG A 148 0.27 -1.77 27.13
C ARG A 148 1.05 -1.59 25.83
N ILE A 149 1.03 -0.39 25.25
CA ILE A 149 1.70 -0.09 23.98
C ILE A 149 3.20 0.10 24.23
N ASN A 150 3.98 -0.77 23.61
CA ASN A 150 5.44 -0.72 23.63
C ASN A 150 5.96 -0.25 22.26
N PHE A 151 7.23 0.15 22.20
CA PHE A 151 7.89 0.58 20.98
C PHE A 151 9.26 -0.10 20.82
N ALA A 152 9.38 -0.94 19.80
CA ALA A 152 10.62 -1.63 19.46
C ALA A 152 11.39 -0.79 18.43
N VAL A 153 12.53 -0.24 18.83
CA VAL A 153 13.37 0.63 17.97
C VAL A 153 14.34 -0.22 17.17
N PHE A 154 14.25 -0.17 15.84
CA PHE A 154 15.11 -0.93 14.93
C PHE A 154 16.10 -0.08 14.13
N ASP A 155 15.99 1.25 14.18
CA ASP A 155 16.93 2.14 13.52
C ASP A 155 17.12 3.47 14.25
N LEU A 156 18.34 3.99 14.17
CA LEU A 156 18.69 5.37 14.52
C LEU A 156 19.02 6.06 13.20
N VAL A 157 18.10 6.86 12.69
CA VAL A 157 18.20 7.48 11.36
C VAL A 157 19.13 8.67 11.38
N GLU A 158 19.00 9.51 12.41
CA GLU A 158 19.77 10.72 12.61
C GLU A 158 20.03 10.96 14.09
N LEU A 159 21.23 11.44 14.42
CA LEU A 159 21.63 11.88 15.74
C LEU A 159 22.34 13.25 15.64
N ASP A 160 21.82 14.23 16.37
CA ASP A 160 22.33 15.60 16.47
C ASP A 160 22.61 16.22 15.08
N GLY A 161 21.68 16.03 14.14
CA GLY A 161 21.78 16.55 12.77
C GLY A 161 22.65 15.73 11.82
N LYS A 162 23.18 14.57 12.25
CA LYS A 162 24.03 13.71 11.42
C LYS A 162 23.38 12.34 11.18
N PRO A 163 23.35 11.84 9.93
CA PRO A 163 22.82 10.52 9.65
C PRO A 163 23.69 9.42 10.29
N VAL A 164 23.04 8.36 10.77
CA VAL A 164 23.74 7.16 11.27
C VAL A 164 23.42 5.99 10.34
N THR A 165 24.44 5.45 9.69
CA THR A 165 24.25 4.45 8.60
C THR A 165 24.73 3.06 8.97
N ALA A 166 25.85 2.94 9.67
CA ALA A 166 26.45 1.67 10.04
C ALA A 166 25.61 0.92 11.08
N ALA A 167 25.21 -0.31 10.77
CA ALA A 167 24.34 -1.12 11.63
C ALA A 167 24.91 -1.27 13.06
N ALA A 168 26.19 -1.60 13.18
CA ALA A 168 26.85 -1.73 14.48
C ALA A 168 26.78 -0.44 15.33
N LYS A 169 26.89 0.72 14.69
CA LYS A 169 26.79 2.01 15.39
C LYS A 169 25.35 2.30 15.82
N VAL A 170 24.37 1.95 14.98
CA VAL A 170 22.94 2.05 15.31
C VAL A 170 22.66 1.22 16.56
N PHE A 171 22.86 -0.10 16.50
CA PHE A 171 22.48 -1.00 17.59
C PHE A 171 23.24 -0.72 18.88
N SER A 172 24.56 -0.47 18.82
CA SER A 172 25.33 -0.12 20.03
C SER A 172 24.91 1.20 20.67
N THR A 173 24.33 2.14 19.90
CA THR A 173 23.78 3.39 20.44
C THR A 173 22.39 3.17 21.03
N LEU A 174 21.54 2.41 20.33
CA LEU A 174 20.21 2.05 20.82
C LEU A 174 20.29 1.26 22.13
N ASP A 175 21.19 0.27 22.26
CA ASP A 175 21.33 -0.51 23.48
C ASP A 175 21.76 0.32 24.69
N LYS A 176 22.61 1.33 24.47
CA LYS A 176 23.02 2.27 25.53
C LYS A 176 21.85 3.08 26.06
N TRP A 177 20.86 3.40 25.22
CA TRP A 177 19.69 4.17 25.62
C TRP A 177 18.55 3.27 26.12
N PHE A 178 18.33 2.14 25.44
CA PHE A 178 17.07 1.41 25.48
C PHE A 178 17.19 -0.06 25.93
N GLY A 179 18.39 -0.65 25.98
CA GLY A 179 18.59 -2.11 26.13
C GLY A 179 18.08 -2.75 27.44
N LYS A 180 17.66 -2.00 28.45
CA LYS A 180 17.11 -2.53 29.73
C LYS A 180 15.69 -2.06 30.05
N ASN A 181 15.02 -1.34 29.14
CA ASN A 181 13.73 -0.72 29.44
C ASN A 181 12.56 -1.59 28.97
N LYS A 182 11.37 -1.34 29.53
CA LYS A 182 10.19 -2.16 29.27
C LYS A 182 9.29 -1.61 28.17
N ARG A 183 9.07 -0.29 28.10
CA ARG A 183 8.06 0.29 27.17
C ARG A 183 8.67 0.76 25.85
N ILE A 184 9.92 1.21 25.85
CA ILE A 184 10.71 1.43 24.64
C ILE A 184 12.03 0.68 24.76
N HIS A 185 12.37 -0.16 23.78
CA HIS A 185 13.58 -0.99 23.82
C HIS A 185 14.20 -1.09 22.42
N THR A 186 15.49 -1.45 22.34
CA THR A 186 16.06 -1.91 21.06
C THR A 186 15.31 -3.16 20.64
N VAL A 187 14.92 -3.25 19.37
CA VAL A 187 14.35 -4.46 18.77
C VAL A 187 15.20 -5.68 19.14
N GLU A 188 14.58 -6.81 19.47
CA GLU A 188 15.33 -8.04 19.74
C GLU A 188 16.19 -8.40 18.53
N TYR A 189 17.49 -8.54 18.74
CA TYR A 189 18.44 -8.79 17.66
C TYR A 189 19.64 -9.64 18.09
N LYS A 190 20.27 -10.32 17.12
CA LYS A 190 21.57 -10.98 17.27
C LYS A 190 22.49 -10.61 16.12
N GLU A 191 23.77 -10.48 16.42
CA GLU A 191 24.82 -10.42 15.39
C GLU A 191 25.27 -11.85 15.04
N VAL A 192 25.24 -12.19 13.75
CA VAL A 192 25.59 -13.53 13.26
C VAL A 192 26.58 -13.45 12.10
N ASN A 193 27.34 -14.53 11.92
CA ASN A 193 28.48 -14.57 10.99
C ASN A 193 28.32 -15.54 9.82
N LYS A 194 27.18 -16.22 9.73
CA LYS A 194 26.89 -17.26 8.75
C LYS A 194 25.39 -17.47 8.58
N ASN A 195 24.97 -17.99 7.42
CA ASN A 195 23.56 -18.16 7.07
C ASN A 195 22.87 -19.22 7.93
N GLU A 196 23.59 -20.22 8.42
CA GLU A 196 23.04 -21.26 9.30
C GLU A 196 22.50 -20.66 10.60
N SER A 197 23.17 -19.65 11.15
CA SER A 197 22.70 -18.94 12.34
C SER A 197 21.50 -18.02 12.05
N ILE A 198 21.32 -17.57 10.81
CA ILE A 198 20.07 -16.90 10.40
C ILE A 198 18.93 -17.92 10.36
N LEU A 199 19.19 -19.14 9.86
CA LEU A 199 18.21 -20.22 9.83
C LEU A 199 17.83 -20.67 11.24
N GLU A 200 18.79 -20.83 12.15
CA GLU A 200 18.52 -21.13 13.58
C GLU A 200 17.57 -20.09 14.18
N LEU A 201 17.85 -18.79 13.99
CA LEU A 201 16.97 -17.72 14.48
C LEU A 201 15.60 -17.71 13.82
N TYR A 202 15.51 -18.12 12.55
CA TYR A 202 14.24 -18.25 11.86
C TYR A 202 13.41 -19.38 12.47
N LEU A 203 14.02 -20.55 12.72
CA LEU A 203 13.35 -21.67 13.37
C LEU A 203 12.90 -21.30 14.79
N ASP A 204 13.76 -20.65 15.57
CA ASP A 204 13.44 -20.25 16.94
C ASP A 204 12.35 -19.17 16.97
N TRP A 205 12.61 -17.99 16.41
CA TRP A 205 11.72 -16.85 16.58
C TRP A 205 10.47 -16.93 15.72
N VAL A 206 10.57 -17.45 14.49
CA VAL A 206 9.44 -17.44 13.53
C VAL A 206 8.62 -18.72 13.65
N ILE A 207 9.27 -19.88 13.59
CA ILE A 207 8.55 -21.17 13.60
C ILE A 207 8.10 -21.57 15.01
N ASN A 208 8.98 -21.50 16.01
CA ASN A 208 8.65 -21.95 17.36
C ASN A 208 7.89 -20.88 18.16
N GLU A 209 8.29 -19.62 18.06
CA GLU A 209 7.68 -18.52 18.83
C GLU A 209 6.63 -17.70 18.05
N GLY A 210 6.38 -18.02 16.78
CA GLY A 210 5.33 -17.38 15.99
C GLY A 210 5.57 -15.91 15.64
N ALA A 211 6.81 -15.43 15.62
CA ALA A 211 7.11 -14.08 15.12
C ALA A 211 6.75 -13.96 13.63
N GLU A 212 6.43 -12.75 13.17
CA GLU A 212 6.05 -12.50 11.76
C GLU A 212 7.17 -12.85 10.77
N GLY A 213 8.42 -12.73 11.22
CA GLY A 213 9.60 -12.98 10.39
C GLY A 213 10.87 -12.40 10.99
N LEU A 214 11.91 -12.33 10.16
CA LEU A 214 13.18 -11.69 10.49
C LEU A 214 13.44 -10.51 9.55
N VAL A 215 14.17 -9.52 10.04
CA VAL A 215 14.90 -8.58 9.18
C VAL A 215 16.40 -8.81 9.36
N VAL A 216 17.07 -9.16 8.28
CA VAL A 216 18.52 -9.41 8.21
C VAL A 216 19.18 -8.21 7.54
N ARG A 217 20.01 -7.49 8.28
CA ARG A 217 20.68 -6.26 7.85
C ARG A 217 22.19 -6.46 7.82
N HIS A 218 22.82 -6.09 6.71
CA HIS A 218 24.27 -5.94 6.63
C HIS A 218 24.64 -4.76 5.72
N ASP A 219 25.64 -3.98 6.14
CA ASP A 219 25.98 -2.68 5.52
C ASP A 219 26.41 -2.81 4.05
N LYS A 220 26.92 -3.98 3.63
CA LYS A 220 27.35 -4.23 2.23
C LYS A 220 26.55 -5.30 1.50
N ALA A 221 26.08 -6.32 2.22
CA ALA A 221 25.43 -7.48 1.60
C ALA A 221 23.95 -7.21 1.31
N GLY A 222 23.35 -6.22 1.98
CA GLY A 222 21.99 -5.79 1.74
C GLY A 222 21.06 -6.10 2.91
N TYR A 223 19.78 -5.79 2.68
CA TYR A 223 18.71 -5.98 3.65
C TYR A 223 17.75 -7.03 3.13
N TYR A 224 17.36 -7.95 4.00
CA TYR A 224 16.45 -9.04 3.67
C TYR A 224 15.33 -9.09 4.71
N LYS A 225 14.10 -9.33 4.25
CA LYS A 225 13.00 -9.73 5.10
C LYS A 225 12.73 -11.21 4.88
N VAL A 226 12.90 -12.01 5.91
CA VAL A 226 12.70 -13.46 5.87
C VAL A 226 11.34 -13.76 6.46
N LYS A 227 10.44 -14.35 5.67
CA LYS A 227 9.05 -14.61 6.05
C LYS A 227 8.62 -16.04 5.73
N VAL A 228 7.57 -16.50 6.42
CA VAL A 228 6.82 -17.69 6.02
C VAL A 228 6.11 -17.45 4.69
N ARG A 229 5.88 -18.51 3.92
CA ARG A 229 5.00 -18.44 2.75
C ARG A 229 3.57 -18.75 3.17
N HIS A 230 2.61 -18.08 2.55
CA HIS A 230 1.18 -18.29 2.76
C HIS A 230 0.57 -18.90 1.50
N ASN A 231 -0.26 -19.91 1.67
CA ASN A 231 -1.03 -20.50 0.58
C ASN A 231 -2.44 -19.91 0.55
N LEU A 232 -2.94 -19.62 -0.64
CA LEU A 232 -4.27 -19.07 -0.90
C LEU A 232 -4.90 -19.84 -2.05
N ASP A 233 -6.18 -20.17 -1.92
CA ASP A 233 -6.99 -20.65 -3.03
C ASP A 233 -7.70 -19.46 -3.68
N VAL A 234 -7.44 -19.26 -4.98
CA VAL A 234 -7.87 -18.05 -5.71
C VAL A 234 -8.54 -18.43 -7.02
N ALA A 235 -9.52 -17.63 -7.43
CA ALA A 235 -10.21 -17.81 -8.71
C ALA A 235 -9.38 -17.19 -9.84
N VAL A 236 -9.13 -17.94 -10.92
CA VAL A 236 -8.63 -17.35 -12.16
C VAL A 236 -9.76 -16.54 -12.80
N ILE A 237 -9.49 -15.28 -13.14
CA ILE A 237 -10.46 -14.36 -13.76
C ILE A 237 -9.99 -13.86 -15.14
N GLY A 238 -8.72 -14.10 -15.49
CA GLY A 238 -8.18 -13.86 -16.83
C GLY A 238 -6.78 -14.42 -16.99
N PHE A 239 -6.24 -14.35 -18.20
CA PHE A 239 -4.88 -14.77 -18.52
C PHE A 239 -4.27 -13.94 -19.64
N SER A 240 -2.94 -13.92 -19.74
CA SER A 240 -2.25 -13.38 -20.91
C SER A 240 -1.34 -14.44 -21.52
N GLU A 241 -1.25 -14.46 -22.84
CA GLU A 241 -0.34 -15.32 -23.59
C GLU A 241 1.03 -14.66 -23.75
N GLY A 242 2.08 -15.47 -23.82
CA GLY A 242 3.42 -15.00 -24.14
C GLY A 242 3.48 -14.48 -25.58
N ILE A 243 4.44 -13.58 -25.82
CA ILE A 243 4.74 -13.05 -27.15
C ILE A 243 5.96 -13.76 -27.76
N GLU A 244 6.14 -13.61 -29.07
CA GLU A 244 7.31 -14.11 -29.81
C GLU A 244 7.59 -15.60 -29.54
N GLU A 245 8.79 -15.94 -29.04
CA GLU A 245 9.24 -17.30 -28.75
C GLU A 245 8.41 -18.02 -27.66
N ARG A 246 7.60 -17.27 -26.90
CA ARG A 246 6.69 -17.81 -25.87
C ARG A 246 5.22 -17.80 -26.32
N LYS A 247 4.95 -17.54 -27.60
CA LYS A 247 3.62 -17.67 -28.17
C LYS A 247 3.07 -19.09 -27.97
N GLY A 248 1.79 -19.19 -27.67
CA GLY A 248 1.11 -20.44 -27.30
C GLY A 248 1.37 -20.89 -25.85
N MET A 249 2.10 -20.11 -25.06
CA MET A 249 2.40 -20.41 -23.66
C MET A 249 1.83 -19.33 -22.75
N LEU A 250 1.34 -19.75 -21.59
CA LEU A 250 0.88 -18.83 -20.56
C LEU A 250 2.02 -17.89 -20.16
N HIS A 251 1.78 -16.58 -20.20
CA HIS A 251 2.65 -15.58 -19.60
C HIS A 251 2.37 -15.52 -18.10
N ASP A 252 1.16 -15.09 -17.73
CA ASP A 252 0.68 -15.09 -16.36
C ASP A 252 -0.85 -15.14 -16.28
N LEU A 253 -1.37 -15.54 -15.11
CA LEU A 253 -2.79 -15.54 -14.78
C LEU A 253 -3.15 -14.26 -14.01
N LEU A 254 -4.32 -13.69 -14.27
CA LEU A 254 -4.98 -12.73 -13.40
C LEU A 254 -5.90 -13.49 -12.45
N VAL A 255 -5.71 -13.31 -11.14
CA VAL A 255 -6.49 -14.00 -10.11
C VAL A 255 -7.21 -13.03 -9.19
N GLY A 256 -8.34 -13.48 -8.66
CA GLY A 256 -9.17 -12.72 -7.72
C GLY A 256 -9.61 -13.55 -6.52
N VAL A 257 -10.04 -12.82 -5.49
CA VAL A 257 -10.74 -13.35 -4.31
C VAL A 257 -12.18 -12.87 -4.31
N VAL A 258 -13.07 -13.62 -3.66
CA VAL A 258 -14.50 -13.33 -3.62
C VAL A 258 -14.85 -12.57 -2.34
N ARG A 259 -15.51 -11.42 -2.49
CA ARG A 259 -16.01 -10.60 -1.38
C ARG A 259 -17.30 -11.20 -0.81
N PRO A 260 -17.74 -10.81 0.40
CA PRO A 260 -18.96 -11.36 1.01
C PRO A 260 -20.24 -11.13 0.20
N ASP A 261 -20.26 -10.12 -0.69
CA ASP A 261 -21.38 -9.84 -1.60
C ASP A 261 -21.30 -10.62 -2.93
N GLY A 262 -20.40 -11.59 -3.04
CA GLY A 262 -20.23 -12.43 -4.23
C GLY A 262 -19.44 -11.78 -5.37
N THR A 263 -18.98 -10.54 -5.21
CA THR A 263 -18.18 -9.85 -6.22
C THR A 263 -16.71 -10.31 -6.19
N PHE A 264 -16.04 -10.29 -7.34
CA PHE A 264 -14.65 -10.70 -7.48
C PHE A 264 -13.74 -9.49 -7.37
N GLN A 265 -12.78 -9.51 -6.43
CA GLN A 265 -11.77 -8.47 -6.33
C GLN A 265 -10.44 -8.96 -6.88
N GLU A 266 -9.88 -8.22 -7.83
CA GLU A 266 -8.56 -8.50 -8.40
C GLU A 266 -7.51 -8.57 -7.28
N LEU A 267 -6.84 -9.71 -7.12
CA LEU A 267 -5.84 -9.90 -6.08
C LEU A 267 -4.45 -9.60 -6.61
N THR A 268 -4.01 -10.38 -7.60
CA THR A 268 -2.66 -10.30 -8.16
C THR A 268 -2.61 -10.98 -9.52
N ARG A 269 -1.44 -10.88 -10.15
CA ARG A 269 -1.04 -11.76 -11.25
C ARG A 269 -0.10 -12.86 -10.78
N VAL A 270 -0.10 -13.99 -11.47
CA VAL A 270 0.70 -15.18 -11.15
C VAL A 270 1.41 -15.67 -12.40
N GLY A 271 2.71 -15.37 -12.51
CA GLY A 271 3.54 -15.77 -13.66
C GLY A 271 4.61 -16.82 -13.34
N GLY A 272 4.81 -17.15 -12.06
CA GLY A 272 5.79 -18.14 -11.59
C GLY A 272 5.14 -19.42 -11.08
N GLY A 273 5.94 -20.49 -10.91
CA GLY A 273 5.49 -21.78 -10.39
C GLY A 273 5.04 -22.80 -11.45
N PHE A 274 4.96 -22.40 -12.71
CA PHE A 274 4.52 -23.28 -13.81
C PHE A 274 5.69 -23.97 -14.53
N LYS A 275 5.51 -25.24 -14.86
CA LYS A 275 6.28 -25.96 -15.87
C LYS A 275 5.82 -25.56 -17.27
N ASP A 276 6.70 -25.70 -18.25
CA ASP A 276 6.39 -25.31 -19.63
C ASP A 276 5.24 -26.10 -20.26
N ALA A 277 5.07 -27.38 -19.91
CA ALA A 277 3.91 -28.17 -20.33
C ALA A 277 2.59 -27.62 -19.75
N GLU A 278 2.60 -27.20 -18.49
CA GLU A 278 1.43 -26.61 -17.83
C GLU A 278 1.05 -25.28 -18.49
N ARG A 279 2.03 -24.44 -18.84
CA ARG A 279 1.79 -23.17 -19.53
C ARG A 279 1.04 -23.34 -20.85
N LYS A 280 1.39 -24.37 -21.64
CA LYS A 280 0.71 -24.67 -22.91
C LYS A 280 -0.72 -25.18 -22.68
N LYS A 281 -0.90 -26.03 -21.67
CA LYS A 281 -2.21 -26.56 -21.29
C LYS A 281 -3.16 -25.45 -20.85
N PHE A 282 -2.71 -24.57 -19.95
CA PHE A 282 -3.50 -23.43 -19.47
C PHE A 282 -4.01 -22.55 -20.61
N VAL A 283 -3.15 -22.13 -21.54
CA VAL A 283 -3.60 -21.30 -22.68
C VAL A 283 -4.66 -22.02 -23.50
N THR A 284 -4.48 -23.31 -23.78
CA THR A 284 -5.42 -24.10 -24.57
C THR A 284 -6.78 -24.22 -23.89
N ASP A 285 -6.80 -24.44 -22.58
CA ASP A 285 -8.04 -24.65 -21.82
C ASP A 285 -8.76 -23.33 -21.52
N LEU A 286 -8.01 -22.29 -21.13
CA LEU A 286 -8.60 -20.99 -20.76
C LEU A 286 -9.16 -20.22 -21.97
N LYS A 287 -8.63 -20.43 -23.18
CA LYS A 287 -9.21 -19.87 -24.42
C LYS A 287 -10.67 -20.29 -24.63
N LYS A 288 -11.08 -21.46 -24.13
CA LYS A 288 -12.45 -21.96 -24.23
C LYS A 288 -13.40 -21.26 -23.25
N LEU A 289 -12.87 -20.52 -22.29
CA LEU A 289 -13.61 -19.89 -21.19
C LEU A 289 -13.69 -18.37 -21.32
N ILE A 290 -13.21 -17.78 -22.42
CA ILE A 290 -13.18 -16.33 -22.63
C ILE A 290 -14.59 -15.74 -22.59
N VAL A 291 -14.73 -14.61 -21.90
CA VAL A 291 -15.99 -13.87 -21.76
C VAL A 291 -15.77 -12.37 -21.94
N PRO A 292 -16.79 -11.61 -22.34
CA PRO A 292 -16.71 -10.14 -22.37
C PRO A 292 -16.46 -9.53 -20.99
N SER A 293 -15.82 -8.35 -20.98
CA SER A 293 -15.56 -7.56 -19.77
C SER A 293 -15.56 -6.08 -20.09
N GLU A 294 -16.25 -5.28 -19.25
CA GLU A 294 -16.15 -3.82 -19.27
C GLU A 294 -14.84 -3.30 -18.66
N TYR A 295 -14.13 -4.16 -17.92
CA TYR A 295 -12.83 -3.87 -17.33
C TYR A 295 -11.70 -4.42 -18.20
N ILE A 296 -10.72 -3.57 -18.50
CA ILE A 296 -9.47 -3.97 -19.15
C ILE A 296 -8.36 -3.94 -18.10
N ALA A 297 -7.91 -5.12 -17.69
CA ALA A 297 -6.68 -5.30 -16.93
C ALA A 297 -5.51 -5.46 -17.89
N VAL A 298 -4.33 -4.92 -17.55
CA VAL A 298 -3.10 -5.08 -18.31
C VAL A 298 -1.97 -5.59 -17.42
N ASN A 299 -1.10 -6.43 -17.97
CA ASN A 299 0.09 -6.90 -17.28
C ASN A 299 1.23 -5.87 -17.37
N ASN A 300 2.41 -6.23 -16.86
CA ASN A 300 3.58 -5.34 -16.82
C ASN A 300 4.14 -4.98 -18.20
N ASP A 301 3.88 -5.82 -19.21
CA ASP A 301 4.32 -5.64 -20.58
C ASP A 301 3.24 -4.94 -21.43
N TYR A 302 2.24 -4.35 -20.75
CA TYR A 302 1.09 -3.66 -21.34
C TYR A 302 0.20 -4.55 -22.21
N VAL A 303 0.27 -5.87 -22.02
CA VAL A 303 -0.62 -6.83 -22.67
C VAL A 303 -1.91 -6.91 -21.88
N ALA A 304 -3.04 -6.73 -22.57
CA ALA A 304 -4.36 -6.87 -21.96
C ALA A 304 -4.64 -8.34 -21.63
N TYR A 305 -5.24 -8.59 -20.47
CA TYR A 305 -5.73 -9.92 -20.11
C TYR A 305 -6.95 -10.27 -20.94
N GLU A 306 -7.00 -11.52 -21.42
CA GLU A 306 -8.24 -12.14 -21.87
C GLU A 306 -9.00 -12.61 -20.62
N MET A 307 -10.15 -11.98 -20.38
CA MET A 307 -10.99 -12.29 -19.23
C MET A 307 -11.76 -13.60 -19.49
N ILE A 308 -11.91 -14.42 -18.45
CA ILE A 308 -12.56 -15.73 -18.54
C ILE A 308 -13.70 -15.84 -17.53
N LYS A 309 -14.66 -16.73 -17.77
CA LYS A 309 -15.65 -17.13 -16.75
C LYS A 309 -14.91 -17.41 -15.43
N PRO A 310 -15.37 -16.88 -14.26
CA PRO A 310 -14.65 -17.03 -13.01
C PRO A 310 -14.34 -18.49 -12.67
N GLY A 311 -13.08 -18.76 -12.32
CA GLY A 311 -12.53 -20.11 -12.20
C GLY A 311 -11.69 -20.47 -13.44
N PRO A 312 -10.95 -21.60 -13.45
CA PRO A 312 -10.80 -22.59 -12.38
C PRO A 312 -10.14 -22.02 -11.11
N VAL A 313 -10.22 -22.77 -10.00
CA VAL A 313 -9.53 -22.41 -8.76
C VAL A 313 -8.10 -22.95 -8.79
N ILE A 314 -7.15 -22.13 -8.34
CA ILE A 314 -5.75 -22.52 -8.19
C ILE A 314 -5.28 -22.25 -6.76
N GLU A 315 -4.41 -23.12 -6.26
CA GLU A 315 -3.63 -22.84 -5.07
C GLU A 315 -2.38 -22.04 -5.48
N ILE A 316 -2.18 -20.90 -4.84
CA ILE A 316 -0.97 -20.10 -4.97
C ILE A 316 -0.25 -20.02 -3.63
N SER A 317 1.08 -19.97 -3.66
CA SER A 317 1.87 -19.54 -2.51
C SER A 317 2.37 -18.12 -2.72
N CYS A 318 2.38 -17.32 -1.67
CA CYS A 318 2.97 -15.98 -1.68
C CYS A 318 3.83 -15.75 -0.45
N LEU A 319 4.74 -14.79 -0.52
CA LEU A 319 5.69 -14.50 0.56
C LEU A 319 5.22 -13.39 1.49
N ASP A 320 4.40 -12.47 1.00
CA ASP A 320 3.95 -11.32 1.77
C ASP A 320 2.69 -10.71 1.13
N MET A 321 1.88 -10.06 1.95
CA MET A 321 0.68 -9.32 1.54
C MET A 321 0.69 -7.94 2.18
N ILE A 322 0.87 -6.91 1.35
CA ILE A 322 1.05 -5.53 1.82
C ILE A 322 -0.25 -4.74 1.59
N ALA A 323 -0.98 -4.42 2.66
CA ALA A 323 -2.24 -3.67 2.59
C ALA A 323 -2.05 -2.15 2.42
N GLU A 324 -0.87 -1.62 2.76
CA GLU A 324 -0.59 -0.18 2.78
C GLU A 324 0.58 0.22 1.88
N ARG A 325 0.40 1.31 1.12
CA ARG A 325 1.48 1.93 0.32
C ARG A 325 2.42 2.71 1.24
N SER A 326 3.66 2.96 0.81
CA SER A 326 4.65 3.73 1.60
C SER A 326 4.23 5.16 1.99
N LYS A 327 3.14 5.70 1.40
CA LYS A 327 2.54 7.00 1.77
C LYS A 327 1.46 6.88 2.87
N GLY A 328 1.19 5.70 3.40
CA GLY A 328 0.20 5.51 4.46
C GLY A 328 -1.24 5.31 4.01
N GLY A 329 -1.47 5.02 2.73
CA GLY A 329 -2.80 4.83 2.15
C GLY A 329 -3.00 3.41 1.61
N PRO A 330 -4.24 2.94 1.43
CA PRO A 330 -4.52 1.56 1.06
C PRO A 330 -4.02 1.20 -0.35
N VAL A 331 -3.81 -0.09 -0.57
CA VAL A 331 -3.66 -0.66 -1.91
C VAL A 331 -5.05 -0.93 -2.47
N ASN A 332 -5.56 -0.08 -3.37
CA ASN A 332 -6.87 -0.29 -3.97
C ASN A 332 -6.79 -1.15 -5.25
N ARG A 333 -7.65 -2.17 -5.32
CA ARG A 333 -7.80 -3.13 -6.43
C ARG A 333 -9.22 -3.09 -6.99
N MET A 334 -9.37 -3.40 -8.28
CA MET A 334 -10.68 -3.37 -8.93
C MET A 334 -11.58 -4.48 -8.40
N VAL A 335 -12.83 -4.15 -8.12
CA VAL A 335 -13.91 -5.10 -7.85
C VAL A 335 -14.79 -5.23 -9.09
N LEU A 336 -15.09 -6.47 -9.44
CA LEU A 336 -15.83 -6.88 -10.62
C LEU A 336 -17.08 -7.65 -10.20
N GLU A 337 -18.21 -7.26 -10.78
CA GLU A 337 -19.43 -8.06 -10.74
C GLU A 337 -19.38 -9.09 -11.87
N TRP A 338 -19.69 -10.35 -11.56
CA TRP A 338 -19.94 -11.38 -12.57
C TRP A 338 -21.45 -11.51 -12.80
N THR A 339 -21.91 -11.21 -14.00
CA THR A 339 -23.35 -11.21 -14.34
C THR A 339 -23.89 -12.56 -14.82
N GLY A 340 -23.05 -13.60 -14.82
CA GLY A 340 -23.32 -14.88 -15.48
C GLY A 340 -22.87 -14.94 -16.94
N LYS A 341 -22.58 -13.78 -17.56
CA LYS A 341 -22.16 -13.68 -18.98
C LYS A 341 -20.96 -12.77 -19.23
N GLU A 342 -20.79 -11.73 -18.42
CA GLU A 342 -19.75 -10.71 -18.57
C GLU A 342 -19.30 -10.18 -17.20
N TYR A 343 -18.10 -9.59 -17.15
CA TYR A 343 -17.66 -8.79 -16.00
C TYR A 343 -18.03 -7.32 -16.15
N ARG A 344 -18.51 -6.72 -15.05
CA ARG A 344 -18.73 -5.27 -14.92
C ARG A 344 -17.82 -4.68 -13.86
N ALA A 345 -17.23 -3.53 -14.17
CA ALA A 345 -16.38 -2.82 -13.22
C ALA A 345 -17.25 -2.06 -12.21
N LEU A 346 -17.07 -2.33 -10.92
CA LEU A 346 -17.80 -1.62 -9.87
C LEU A 346 -16.99 -0.43 -9.34
N SER A 347 -15.97 -0.71 -8.54
CA SER A 347 -15.12 0.31 -7.94
C SER A 347 -13.79 -0.28 -7.50
N ARG A 348 -12.82 0.60 -7.21
CA ARG A 348 -11.56 0.18 -6.59
C ARG A 348 -11.74 0.18 -5.07
N MET A 349 -11.50 -0.96 -4.43
CA MET A 349 -11.61 -1.13 -2.98
C MET A 349 -10.26 -1.53 -2.39
N PRO A 350 -9.98 -1.24 -1.10
CA PRO A 350 -8.75 -1.69 -0.46
C PRO A 350 -8.58 -3.22 -0.53
N LEU A 351 -7.34 -3.66 -0.72
CA LEU A 351 -6.86 -5.04 -0.64
C LEU A 351 -5.35 -4.98 -0.39
N VAL A 352 -4.57 -5.86 -1.04
CA VAL A 352 -3.13 -6.02 -0.82
C VAL A 352 -2.34 -5.98 -2.12
N SER A 353 -1.05 -5.69 -2.00
CA SER A 353 -0.04 -6.09 -2.98
C SER A 353 0.56 -7.42 -2.55
N VAL A 354 0.44 -8.44 -3.40
CA VAL A 354 1.00 -9.78 -3.14
C VAL A 354 2.45 -9.84 -3.62
N ILE A 355 3.35 -10.35 -2.78
CA ILE A 355 4.78 -10.47 -3.08
C ILE A 355 5.13 -11.92 -3.41
N SER A 356 5.83 -12.12 -4.53
CA SER A 356 6.29 -13.44 -4.99
C SER A 356 5.18 -14.51 -5.07
N PRO A 357 4.03 -14.23 -5.73
CA PRO A 357 3.02 -15.26 -5.96
C PRO A 357 3.57 -16.35 -6.89
N GLN A 358 3.40 -17.61 -6.53
CA GLN A 358 3.79 -18.79 -7.30
C GLN A 358 2.60 -19.74 -7.38
N PHE A 359 2.31 -20.24 -8.57
CA PHE A 359 1.38 -21.35 -8.76
C PHE A 359 1.89 -22.60 -8.04
N ILE A 360 0.99 -23.29 -7.34
CA ILE A 360 1.26 -24.58 -6.69
C ILE A 360 0.54 -25.69 -7.45
N ARG A 361 -0.77 -25.60 -7.61
CA ARG A 361 -1.60 -26.61 -8.28
C ARG A 361 -2.98 -26.09 -8.66
N LEU A 362 -3.66 -26.81 -9.54
CA LEU A 362 -5.10 -26.69 -9.74
C LEU A 362 -5.86 -27.29 -8.55
N ARG A 363 -7.01 -26.71 -8.24
CA ARG A 363 -7.95 -27.17 -7.22
C ARG A 363 -9.23 -27.63 -7.90
N ASP A 364 -9.17 -28.79 -8.51
CA ASP A 364 -10.31 -29.42 -9.18
C ASP A 364 -11.39 -29.85 -8.16
N ASP A 365 -11.04 -29.84 -6.86
CA ASP A 365 -11.91 -30.05 -5.72
C ASP A 365 -12.60 -28.77 -5.22
N LYS A 366 -12.44 -27.63 -5.91
CA LYS A 366 -12.98 -26.32 -5.49
C LYS A 366 -13.62 -25.54 -6.64
N GLU A 367 -14.58 -24.70 -6.29
CA GLU A 367 -15.26 -23.75 -7.15
C GLU A 367 -14.99 -22.30 -6.75
N ALA A 368 -15.12 -21.40 -7.72
CA ALA A 368 -14.94 -19.97 -7.50
C ALA A 368 -16.18 -19.40 -6.78
N GLY A 369 -16.08 -19.18 -5.48
CA GLY A 369 -17.21 -18.70 -4.67
C GLY A 369 -16.80 -18.11 -3.31
N ILE A 370 -17.79 -17.61 -2.58
CA ILE A 370 -17.61 -16.87 -1.32
C ILE A 370 -16.93 -17.71 -0.23
N GLU A 371 -17.09 -19.03 -0.28
CA GLU A 371 -16.52 -19.95 0.71
C GLU A 371 -15.08 -20.33 0.35
N GLU A 372 -14.85 -20.82 -0.86
CA GLU A 372 -13.61 -21.51 -1.21
C GLU A 372 -12.50 -20.61 -1.75
N THR A 373 -12.85 -19.43 -2.27
CA THR A 373 -11.91 -18.39 -2.74
C THR A 373 -12.15 -17.05 -2.05
N SER A 374 -12.62 -17.11 -0.80
CA SER A 374 -12.99 -15.96 0.02
C SER A 374 -11.86 -14.95 0.23
N ILE A 375 -12.21 -13.66 0.27
CA ILE A 375 -11.32 -12.58 0.73
C ILE A 375 -10.82 -12.80 2.17
N HIS A 376 -11.49 -13.62 2.98
CA HIS A 376 -11.07 -13.92 4.35
C HIS A 376 -9.65 -14.50 4.41
N GLN A 377 -9.25 -15.30 3.43
CA GLN A 377 -7.88 -15.82 3.33
C GLN A 377 -6.82 -14.71 3.28
N VAL A 378 -7.18 -13.53 2.78
CA VAL A 378 -6.33 -12.34 2.76
C VAL A 378 -6.45 -11.57 4.07
N THR A 379 -7.67 -11.37 4.60
CA THR A 379 -7.88 -10.59 5.84
C THR A 379 -7.33 -11.29 7.08
N ASP A 380 -7.24 -12.62 7.06
CA ASP A 380 -6.63 -13.41 8.14
C ASP A 380 -5.10 -13.23 8.19
N GLN A 381 -4.50 -12.61 7.18
CA GLN A 381 -3.05 -12.44 7.09
C GLN A 381 -2.64 -10.96 7.00
N ALA A 382 -3.57 -10.07 6.64
CA ALA A 382 -3.30 -8.64 6.46
C ALA A 382 -4.53 -7.79 6.78
N ASN A 383 -4.32 -6.65 7.43
CA ASN A 383 -5.39 -5.71 7.73
C ASN A 383 -5.88 -4.98 6.48
N VAL A 384 -6.99 -5.46 5.89
CA VAL A 384 -7.65 -4.84 4.73
C VAL A 384 -8.83 -4.00 5.19
N ALA A 385 -8.71 -2.67 5.03
CA ALA A 385 -9.81 -1.74 5.30
C ALA A 385 -11.02 -2.03 4.40
N ASP A 386 -12.23 -1.81 4.93
CA ASP A 386 -13.48 -1.93 4.16
C ASP A 386 -13.70 -3.30 3.47
N ALA A 387 -13.09 -4.38 3.97
CA ALA A 387 -13.21 -5.73 3.38
C ALA A 387 -14.66 -6.25 3.29
N SER A 388 -15.51 -5.85 4.24
CA SER A 388 -16.94 -6.22 4.30
C SER A 388 -17.88 -5.19 3.67
N LYS A 389 -17.39 -4.01 3.26
CA LYS A 389 -18.21 -2.96 2.67
C LYS A 389 -18.53 -3.30 1.21
N SER A 390 -19.77 -3.16 0.77
CA SER A 390 -20.07 -3.45 -0.64
C SER A 390 -19.33 -2.50 -1.59
N ALA A 391 -18.86 -3.05 -2.71
CA ALA A 391 -18.22 -2.29 -3.78
C ALA A 391 -19.25 -1.63 -4.73
N ASP A 392 -20.53 -1.97 -4.61
CA ASP A 392 -21.58 -1.40 -5.44
C ASP A 392 -21.74 0.10 -5.15
N THR A 393 -21.58 0.90 -6.21
CA THR A 393 -21.71 2.35 -6.18
C THR A 393 -22.98 2.85 -6.84
N SER A 394 -23.89 1.96 -7.26
CA SER A 394 -25.20 2.27 -7.87
C SER A 394 -26.03 3.25 -7.02
N LYS A 395 -25.85 3.22 -5.69
CA LYS A 395 -26.50 4.13 -4.74
C LYS A 395 -25.89 5.53 -4.67
N ARG A 396 -24.75 5.78 -5.33
CA ARG A 396 -24.07 7.09 -5.30
C ARG A 396 -24.78 8.08 -6.22
N LYS A 397 -24.77 9.35 -5.82
CA LYS A 397 -25.33 10.42 -6.64
C LYS A 397 -24.53 10.53 -7.96
N PRO A 398 -25.20 10.52 -9.13
CA PRO A 398 -24.51 10.66 -10.41
C PRO A 398 -23.84 12.04 -10.51
N SER A 399 -22.80 12.15 -11.34
CA SER A 399 -22.16 13.44 -11.61
C SER A 399 -23.18 14.41 -12.23
N LYS A 400 -23.16 15.67 -11.81
CA LYS A 400 -24.03 16.73 -12.34
C LYS A 400 -23.24 17.64 -13.26
N LEU A 401 -23.56 17.62 -14.56
CA LEU A 401 -23.04 18.60 -15.51
C LEU A 401 -23.54 20.00 -15.14
N LEU A 402 -22.61 20.95 -14.99
CA LEU A 402 -22.92 22.34 -14.64
C LEU A 402 -22.88 23.23 -15.86
N ASP A 403 -21.81 23.11 -16.67
CA ASP A 403 -21.64 23.90 -17.88
C ASP A 403 -21.08 23.02 -19.00
N ARG A 404 -21.56 23.30 -20.22
CA ARG A 404 -21.07 22.69 -21.47
C ARG A 404 -21.07 23.77 -22.54
N VAL A 405 -19.91 23.96 -23.16
CA VAL A 405 -19.79 24.77 -24.38
C VAL A 405 -19.07 23.97 -25.46
N VAL A 406 -19.55 24.10 -26.68
CA VAL A 406 -18.95 23.47 -27.86
C VAL A 406 -18.72 24.56 -28.89
N TYR A 407 -17.53 24.56 -29.46
CA TYR A 407 -17.14 25.48 -30.52
C TYR A 407 -16.63 24.70 -31.72
N THR A 408 -16.90 25.22 -32.90
CA THR A 408 -16.42 24.67 -34.17
C THR A 408 -15.61 25.70 -34.93
N LYS A 409 -14.68 25.21 -35.75
CA LYS A 409 -13.94 26.05 -36.69
C LYS A 409 -13.65 25.24 -37.95
N VAL A 410 -13.96 25.81 -39.11
CA VAL A 410 -13.60 25.21 -40.40
C VAL A 410 -12.25 25.76 -40.84
N MET A 411 -11.31 24.89 -41.20
CA MET A 411 -10.00 25.29 -41.71
C MET A 411 -9.57 24.29 -42.79
N LYS A 412 -9.28 24.79 -44.00
CA LYS A 412 -8.95 23.95 -45.17
C LYS A 412 -9.96 22.81 -45.34
N GLU A 413 -11.25 23.16 -45.41
CA GLU A 413 -12.39 22.24 -45.58
C GLU A 413 -12.62 21.23 -44.44
N ASN A 414 -11.78 21.23 -43.41
CA ASN A 414 -11.90 20.33 -42.28
C ASN A 414 -12.61 21.00 -41.09
N LEU A 415 -13.56 20.28 -40.50
CA LEU A 415 -14.25 20.70 -39.28
C LEU A 415 -13.44 20.33 -38.03
N MET A 416 -13.06 21.33 -37.25
CA MET A 416 -12.45 21.18 -35.94
C MET A 416 -13.49 21.41 -34.85
N VAL A 417 -13.38 20.69 -33.74
CA VAL A 417 -14.35 20.73 -32.64
C VAL A 417 -13.63 20.87 -31.31
N ARG A 418 -14.01 21.88 -30.53
CA ARG A 418 -13.60 22.01 -29.12
C ARG A 418 -14.81 21.92 -28.22
N LYS A 419 -14.73 21.09 -27.18
CA LYS A 419 -15.79 20.90 -26.19
C LYS A 419 -15.20 21.12 -24.80
N LEU A 420 -15.71 22.12 -24.09
CA LEU A 420 -15.33 22.39 -22.71
C LEU A 420 -16.51 22.08 -21.78
N LEU A 421 -16.24 21.32 -20.74
CA LEU A 421 -17.21 20.85 -19.76
C LEU A 421 -16.78 21.24 -18.35
N LEU A 422 -17.73 21.59 -17.50
CA LEU A 422 -17.60 21.67 -16.06
C LEU A 422 -18.68 20.80 -15.43
N TRP A 423 -18.31 19.89 -14.54
CA TRP A 423 -19.28 19.12 -13.76
C TRP A 423 -18.86 18.96 -12.30
N LYS A 424 -19.87 18.79 -11.45
CA LYS A 424 -19.71 18.33 -10.08
C LYS A 424 -19.76 16.80 -10.07
N THR A 425 -18.81 16.15 -9.41
CA THR A 425 -18.74 14.68 -9.39
C THR A 425 -19.78 14.05 -8.46
N ASN A 426 -20.20 14.78 -7.41
CA ASN A 426 -21.04 14.30 -6.32
C ASN A 426 -20.45 13.08 -5.59
N LYS A 427 -19.11 12.97 -5.62
CA LYS A 427 -18.29 11.89 -5.05
C LYS A 427 -17.14 12.43 -4.21
N GLU A 428 -17.22 13.70 -3.81
CA GLU A 428 -16.20 14.41 -3.02
C GLU A 428 -16.03 13.89 -1.59
N ASP A 429 -16.96 13.05 -1.13
CA ASP A 429 -16.89 12.31 0.12
C ASP A 429 -15.85 11.18 0.08
N THR A 430 -15.40 10.79 -1.12
CA THR A 430 -14.31 9.82 -1.29
C THR A 430 -12.99 10.52 -1.58
N SER A 431 -11.87 9.87 -1.23
CA SER A 431 -10.54 10.33 -1.63
C SER A 431 -10.20 10.04 -3.10
N GLU A 432 -11.11 9.42 -3.86
CA GLU A 432 -10.85 8.96 -5.23
C GLU A 432 -11.26 9.97 -6.29
N PHE A 433 -12.24 10.83 -6.00
CA PHE A 433 -12.76 11.78 -6.98
C PHE A 433 -12.64 13.22 -6.46
N PRO A 434 -12.18 14.18 -7.30
CA PRO A 434 -12.27 15.59 -6.95
C PRO A 434 -13.73 16.03 -6.91
N ALA A 435 -14.04 17.13 -6.23
CA ALA A 435 -15.40 17.66 -6.19
C ALA A 435 -15.88 18.18 -7.56
N PHE A 436 -14.99 18.83 -8.31
CA PHE A 436 -15.29 19.40 -9.61
C PHE A 436 -14.20 19.07 -10.63
N VAL A 437 -14.61 18.90 -11.89
CA VAL A 437 -13.70 18.67 -13.02
C VAL A 437 -14.05 19.64 -14.13
N VAL A 438 -13.01 20.26 -14.70
CA VAL A 438 -13.05 21.04 -15.93
C VAL A 438 -12.30 20.26 -17.00
N TYR A 439 -12.94 19.98 -18.13
CA TYR A 439 -12.40 19.11 -19.16
C TYR A 439 -12.57 19.73 -20.54
N LEU A 440 -11.46 19.94 -21.23
CA LEU A 440 -11.42 20.35 -22.63
C LEU A 440 -11.13 19.12 -23.50
N THR A 441 -11.96 18.90 -24.50
CA THR A 441 -11.64 18.08 -25.68
C THR A 441 -11.33 19.02 -26.84
N ASP A 442 -10.21 18.81 -27.52
CA ASP A 442 -9.83 19.53 -28.74
C ASP A 442 -9.58 18.52 -29.87
N PHE A 443 -10.45 18.54 -30.90
CA PHE A 443 -10.33 17.70 -32.09
C PHE A 443 -9.95 18.54 -33.31
N SER A 444 -8.88 18.13 -33.99
CA SER A 444 -8.45 18.67 -35.28
C SER A 444 -7.85 17.55 -36.13
N PRO A 445 -8.45 17.22 -37.29
CA PRO A 445 -8.06 16.04 -38.06
C PRO A 445 -6.65 16.14 -38.68
N ASN A 446 -6.13 17.36 -38.85
CA ASN A 446 -4.83 17.60 -39.48
C ASN A 446 -3.65 17.59 -38.50
N ARG A 447 -3.89 17.34 -37.19
CA ARG A 447 -2.81 17.19 -36.20
C ARG A 447 -2.26 15.77 -36.21
N LYS A 448 -0.96 15.63 -35.88
CA LYS A 448 -0.33 14.32 -35.58
C LYS A 448 -1.09 13.56 -34.49
N THR A 449 -1.66 14.29 -33.53
CA THR A 449 -2.57 13.75 -32.52
C THR A 449 -3.93 14.42 -32.72
N PRO A 450 -4.87 13.77 -33.45
CA PRO A 450 -6.12 14.43 -33.83
C PRO A 450 -6.98 14.86 -32.65
N LEU A 451 -6.87 14.17 -31.51
CA LEU A 451 -7.63 14.42 -30.29
C LEU A 451 -6.72 14.73 -29.10
N GLU A 452 -6.78 15.97 -28.63
CA GLU A 452 -6.10 16.44 -27.41
C GLU A 452 -7.11 16.67 -26.28
N ARG A 453 -6.63 16.55 -25.03
CA ARG A 453 -7.46 16.67 -23.82
C ARG A 453 -6.71 17.47 -22.74
N ASP A 454 -7.38 18.38 -22.06
CA ASP A 454 -6.87 19.05 -20.85
C ASP A 454 -7.87 18.87 -19.71
N ILE A 455 -7.37 18.51 -18.52
CA ILE A 455 -8.18 18.21 -17.34
C ILE A 455 -7.67 19.04 -16.17
N LYS A 456 -8.56 19.83 -15.57
CA LYS A 456 -8.32 20.51 -14.29
C LYS A 456 -9.33 20.03 -13.26
N VAL A 457 -8.93 20.05 -12.00
CA VAL A 457 -9.75 19.60 -10.87
C VAL A 457 -9.79 20.68 -9.79
N ALA A 458 -10.90 20.75 -9.06
CA ALA A 458 -11.06 21.72 -7.97
C ALA A 458 -11.88 21.13 -6.82
N SER A 459 -11.60 21.62 -5.60
CA SER A 459 -12.36 21.28 -4.39
C SER A 459 -13.58 22.18 -4.17
N SER A 460 -13.66 23.32 -4.87
CA SER A 460 -14.78 24.26 -4.78
C SER A 460 -15.29 24.65 -6.17
N GLU A 461 -16.58 24.95 -6.26
CA GLU A 461 -17.21 25.40 -7.51
C GLU A 461 -16.60 26.73 -7.98
N LYS A 462 -16.32 27.65 -7.04
CA LYS A 462 -15.72 28.96 -7.33
C LYS A 462 -14.40 28.79 -8.08
N THR A 463 -13.50 27.95 -7.57
CA THR A 463 -12.22 27.66 -8.24
C THR A 463 -12.44 26.97 -9.58
N ALA A 464 -13.37 26.01 -9.66
CA ALA A 464 -13.68 25.32 -10.91
C ALA A 464 -14.18 26.28 -12.01
N ARG A 465 -14.98 27.27 -11.65
CA ARG A 465 -15.49 28.30 -12.58
C ARG A 465 -14.38 29.24 -13.07
N VAL A 466 -13.43 29.59 -12.21
CA VAL A 466 -12.24 30.37 -12.62
C VAL A 466 -11.44 29.57 -13.65
N LEU A 467 -11.13 28.31 -13.37
CA LEU A 467 -10.40 27.43 -14.30
C LEU A 467 -11.15 27.24 -15.63
N PHE A 468 -12.48 27.10 -15.58
CA PHE A 468 -13.30 27.00 -16.79
C PHE A 468 -13.20 28.27 -17.64
N LYS A 469 -13.26 29.45 -17.02
CA LYS A 469 -13.13 30.74 -17.71
C LYS A 469 -11.74 30.90 -18.34
N GLU A 470 -10.68 30.61 -17.58
CA GLU A 470 -9.30 30.68 -18.08
C GLU A 470 -9.08 29.75 -19.28
N ILE A 471 -9.58 28.51 -19.22
CA ILE A 471 -9.49 27.56 -20.35
C ILE A 471 -10.29 28.08 -21.54
N ALA A 472 -11.49 28.61 -21.32
CA ALA A 472 -12.32 29.16 -22.39
C ALA A 472 -11.64 30.35 -23.09
N GLU A 473 -11.11 31.32 -22.33
CA GLU A 473 -10.41 32.49 -22.86
C GLU A 473 -9.15 32.12 -23.64
N LYS A 474 -8.44 31.08 -23.20
CA LYS A 474 -7.26 30.59 -23.91
C LYS A 474 -7.59 29.82 -25.19
N ASN A 475 -8.68 29.05 -25.21
CA ASN A 475 -8.93 28.05 -26.25
C ASN A 475 -10.04 28.42 -27.24
N PHE A 476 -10.85 29.45 -27.00
CA PHE A 476 -11.89 29.88 -27.94
C PHE A 476 -11.54 31.22 -28.60
N VAL A 477 -10.32 31.32 -29.12
CA VAL A 477 -9.78 32.52 -29.77
C VAL A 477 -9.60 32.33 -31.28
N GLY A 478 -9.95 33.34 -32.08
CA GLY A 478 -9.65 33.38 -33.52
C GLY A 478 -10.46 32.44 -34.40
N GLY A 479 -11.70 32.84 -34.75
CA GLY A 479 -12.54 32.14 -35.73
C GLY A 479 -13.20 30.86 -35.23
N TRP A 480 -13.27 30.65 -33.91
CA TRP A 480 -14.08 29.60 -33.31
C TRP A 480 -15.48 30.12 -33.06
N GLU A 481 -16.47 29.40 -33.57
CA GLU A 481 -17.88 29.75 -33.44
C GLU A 481 -18.57 28.81 -32.47
N LYS A 482 -19.38 29.38 -31.58
CA LYS A 482 -20.14 28.58 -30.61
C LYS A 482 -21.23 27.81 -31.34
N VAL A 483 -21.27 26.49 -31.15
CA VAL A 483 -22.37 25.65 -31.62
C VAL A 483 -23.60 25.97 -30.77
N LYS A 484 -24.70 26.33 -31.44
CA LYS A 484 -25.97 26.67 -30.78
C LYS A 484 -26.60 25.46 -30.10
#